data_AF-A0A068RZD4-F1
#
_entry.id   AF-A0A068RZD4-F1
#
_cell.length_a   1.000
_cell.length_b   1.000
_cell.length_c   1.000
_cell.angle_alpha   90.00
_cell.angle_beta   90.00
_cell.angle_gamma   90.00
#
_symmetry.space_group_name_H-M   'P 1'
#
loop_
_entity.id
_entity.type
_entity.pdbx_description
1 polymer ?
#
loop_
_entity_poly.entity_id
_entity_poly.type
_entity_poly.pdbx_seq_one_letter_code
_entity_poly.pdbx_strand_id
1 'polypeptide(L)'
;MTANDNNDCLYNAGKTTVISGSLGLVVSAMQNTVQKHTEGAKGVFTRTGGTIALFAAMGGIFSLTECASKNIRGESDPLNAGIAGCAAGLVAGLKTHSIAKMCAACAGVGATMYAYEASGEFKGLMDGKTQQEKKDYRDSFFKGYKKAEEQA
;
A
#
# COMPACT_ATOMS: atom_id res chain seq x y z
N MET A 1 -16.78 8.10 14.47
CA MET A 1 -17.25 8.53 13.14
C MET A 1 -18.04 9.81 13.26
N THR A 2 -17.37 10.95 13.18
CA THR A 2 -18.06 12.22 12.93
C THR A 2 -18.36 12.32 11.42
N ALA A 3 -19.37 13.10 11.04
CA ALA A 3 -19.75 13.24 9.63
C ALA A 3 -18.63 13.82 8.75
N ASN A 4 -17.65 14.51 9.35
CA ASN A 4 -16.53 15.12 8.63
C ASN A 4 -15.47 14.08 8.23
N ASP A 5 -15.12 13.16 9.14
CA ASP A 5 -14.11 12.12 8.90
C ASP A 5 -14.50 11.18 7.75
N ASN A 6 -15.81 10.92 7.59
CA ASN A 6 -16.33 10.05 6.53
C ASN A 6 -16.12 10.67 5.13
N ASN A 7 -16.30 11.98 5.00
CA ASN A 7 -16.14 12.67 3.72
C ASN A 7 -14.66 12.71 3.32
N ASP A 8 -13.76 12.93 4.28
CA ASP A 8 -12.31 12.93 4.05
C ASP A 8 -11.82 11.52 3.68
N CYS A 9 -12.31 10.49 4.36
CA CYS A 9 -12.00 9.10 4.04
C CYS A 9 -12.53 8.68 2.68
N LEU A 10 -13.74 9.08 2.31
CA LEU A 10 -14.31 8.76 1.00
C LEU A 10 -13.60 9.50 -0.12
N TYR A 11 -13.21 10.76 0.09
CA TYR A 11 -12.43 11.54 -0.86
C TYR A 11 -11.03 10.93 -1.06
N ASN A 12 -10.34 10.57 0.02
CA ASN A 12 -9.04 9.92 -0.04
C ASN A 12 -9.12 8.53 -0.67
N ALA A 13 -10.16 7.75 -0.35
CA ALA A 13 -10.40 6.46 -0.98
C ALA A 13 -10.68 6.62 -2.47
N GLY A 14 -11.47 7.62 -2.87
CA GLY A 14 -11.73 7.95 -4.27
C GLY A 14 -10.44 8.27 -5.02
N LYS A 15 -9.60 9.14 -4.46
CA LYS A 15 -8.29 9.49 -5.04
C LYS A 15 -7.38 8.28 -5.18
N THR A 16 -7.26 7.47 -4.12
CA THR A 16 -6.42 6.25 -4.12
C THR A 16 -6.93 5.21 -5.11
N THR A 17 -8.25 5.05 -5.21
CA THR A 17 -8.91 4.15 -6.19
C THR A 17 -8.63 4.57 -7.62
N VAL A 18 -8.66 5.88 -7.91
CA VAL A 18 -8.34 6.40 -9.25
C VAL A 18 -6.87 6.15 -9.58
N ILE A 19 -5.97 6.40 -8.63
CA ILE A 19 -4.52 6.16 -8.82
C ILE A 19 -4.27 4.67 -9.06
N SER A 20 -4.79 3.79 -8.21
CA SER A 20 -4.60 2.35 -8.36
C SER A 20 -5.27 1.81 -9.62
N GLY A 21 -6.47 2.30 -9.96
CA GLY A 21 -7.18 1.97 -11.19
C GLY A 21 -6.39 2.38 -12.43
N SER A 22 -5.70 3.52 -12.40
CA SER A 22 -4.84 3.95 -13.51
C SER A 22 -3.64 3.01 -13.71
N LEU A 23 -3.02 2.53 -12.62
CA LEU A 23 -1.99 1.49 -12.68
C LEU A 23 -2.57 0.18 -13.25
N GLY A 24 -3.78 -0.18 -12.83
CA GLY A 24 -4.52 -1.31 -13.38
C GLY A 24 -4.78 -1.19 -14.87
N LEU A 25 -5.03 0.02 -15.38
CA LEU A 25 -5.21 0.30 -16.81
C LEU A 25 -3.92 0.09 -17.60
N VAL A 26 -2.78 0.55 -17.07
CA VAL A 26 -1.47 0.30 -17.69
C VAL A 26 -1.18 -1.20 -17.75
N VAL A 27 -1.40 -1.90 -16.63
CA VAL A 27 -1.23 -3.35 -16.54
C VAL A 27 -2.20 -4.10 -17.47
N SER A 28 -3.43 -3.61 -17.62
CA SER A 28 -4.41 -4.11 -18.57
C SER A 28 -3.94 -3.93 -20.02
N ALA A 29 -3.39 -2.76 -20.35
CA ALA A 29 -2.85 -2.47 -21.68
C ALA A 29 -1.68 -3.41 -22.03
N MET A 30 -0.77 -3.64 -21.07
CA MET A 30 0.34 -4.60 -21.25
C MET A 30 -0.15 -6.04 -21.45
N GLN A 31 -1.13 -6.48 -20.66
CA GLN A 31 -1.72 -7.81 -20.85
C GLN A 31 -2.44 -7.92 -22.20
N ASN A 32 -3.10 -6.85 -22.64
CA ASN A 32 -3.73 -6.79 -23.95
C ASN A 32 -2.67 -6.90 -25.07
N THR A 33 -1.49 -6.28 -24.98
CA THR A 33 -0.48 -6.39 -26.05
C THR A 33 0.22 -7.75 -26.11
N VAL A 34 0.44 -8.41 -24.97
CA VAL A 34 1.15 -9.71 -24.90
C VAL A 34 0.27 -10.88 -25.35
N GLN A 35 -1.05 -10.77 -25.21
CA GLN A 35 -1.96 -11.85 -25.58
C GLN A 35 -2.28 -11.82 -27.08
N LYS A 36 -2.31 -12.98 -27.74
CA LYS A 36 -2.83 -13.08 -29.11
C LYS A 36 -4.35 -12.86 -29.11
N HIS A 37 -4.80 -11.78 -29.76
CA HIS A 37 -6.21 -11.49 -30.02
C HIS A 37 -6.37 -10.50 -31.20
N THR A 38 -7.59 -10.38 -31.71
CA THR A 38 -7.97 -9.55 -32.86
C THR A 38 -8.74 -8.28 -32.46
N GLU A 39 -8.94 -8.05 -31.17
CA GLU A 39 -9.87 -7.04 -30.62
C GLU A 39 -9.26 -5.63 -30.49
N GLY A 40 -7.99 -5.46 -30.91
CA GLY A 40 -7.30 -4.18 -30.92
C GLY A 40 -7.31 -3.47 -29.55
N ALA A 41 -7.56 -2.15 -29.56
CA ALA A 41 -7.58 -1.33 -28.34
C ALA A 41 -8.80 -1.59 -27.43
N LYS A 42 -9.91 -2.12 -27.97
CA LYS A 42 -11.13 -2.39 -27.18
C LYS A 42 -10.90 -3.50 -26.15
N GLY A 43 -9.97 -4.42 -26.44
CA GLY A 43 -9.59 -5.52 -25.55
C GLY A 43 -9.10 -5.09 -24.16
N VAL A 44 -8.56 -3.86 -24.03
CA VAL A 44 -8.11 -3.30 -22.74
C VAL A 44 -9.25 -3.18 -21.73
N PHE A 45 -10.47 -2.90 -22.20
CA PHE A 45 -11.64 -2.72 -21.35
C PHE A 45 -12.56 -3.94 -21.36
N THR A 46 -12.70 -4.62 -22.50
CA THR A 46 -13.64 -5.74 -22.64
C THR A 46 -13.05 -7.07 -22.18
N ARG A 47 -11.74 -7.29 -22.36
CA ARG A 47 -11.08 -8.58 -22.07
C ARG A 47 -10.23 -8.50 -20.81
N THR A 48 -9.33 -7.53 -20.74
CA THR A 48 -8.43 -7.33 -19.60
C THR A 48 -8.97 -6.31 -18.59
N GLY A 49 -10.17 -5.75 -18.82
CA GLY A 49 -10.81 -4.75 -17.94
C GLY A 49 -11.00 -5.22 -16.50
N GLY A 50 -11.13 -6.52 -16.26
CA GLY A 50 -11.17 -7.08 -14.91
C GLY A 50 -9.90 -6.81 -14.08
N THR A 51 -8.76 -6.53 -14.71
CA THR A 51 -7.53 -6.11 -14.00
C THR A 51 -7.63 -4.66 -13.53
N ILE A 52 -8.21 -3.78 -14.32
CA ILE A 52 -8.51 -2.39 -13.92
C ILE A 52 -9.42 -2.38 -12.69
N ALA A 53 -10.51 -3.16 -12.75
CA ALA A 53 -11.44 -3.29 -11.63
C ALA A 53 -10.78 -3.87 -10.38
N LEU A 54 -9.91 -4.87 -10.53
CA LEU A 54 -9.18 -5.47 -9.40
C LEU A 54 -8.29 -4.44 -8.70
N PHE A 55 -7.48 -3.71 -9.45
CA PHE A 55 -6.58 -2.70 -8.89
C PHE A 55 -7.34 -1.51 -8.28
N ALA A 56 -8.43 -1.08 -8.91
CA ALA A 56 -9.31 -0.07 -8.35
C ALA A 56 -9.91 -0.54 -7.00
N ALA A 57 -10.46 -1.76 -6.97
CA ALA A 57 -11.02 -2.34 -5.75
C ALA A 57 -9.98 -2.47 -4.63
N MET A 58 -8.76 -2.91 -4.95
CA MET A 58 -7.67 -3.00 -3.98
C MET A 58 -7.34 -1.63 -3.35
N GLY A 59 -7.21 -0.57 -4.17
CA GLY A 59 -6.90 0.77 -3.67
C GLY A 59 -8.02 1.38 -2.83
N GLY A 60 -9.27 1.15 -3.22
CA GLY A 60 -10.44 1.58 -2.45
C GLY A 60 -10.54 0.86 -1.11
N ILE A 61 -10.43 -0.47 -1.11
CA ILE A 61 -10.52 -1.29 0.12
C ILE A 61 -9.36 -0.98 1.05
N PHE A 62 -8.15 -0.77 0.53
CA PHE A 62 -7.00 -0.35 1.31
C PHE A 62 -7.31 0.95 2.08
N SER A 63 -7.65 2.03 1.36
CA SER A 63 -7.85 3.34 1.96
C SER A 63 -9.05 3.38 2.92
N LEU A 64 -10.14 2.67 2.60
CA LEU A 64 -11.31 2.56 3.49
C LEU A 64 -10.98 1.77 4.76
N THR A 65 -10.25 0.66 4.63
CA THR A 65 -9.87 -0.17 5.79
C THR A 65 -8.89 0.56 6.68
N GLU A 66 -7.96 1.31 6.10
CA GLU A 66 -6.99 2.13 6.83
C GLU A 66 -7.69 3.27 7.59
N CYS A 67 -8.67 3.92 6.97
CA CYS A 67 -9.52 4.90 7.64
C CYS A 67 -10.33 4.29 8.80
N ALA A 68 -10.91 3.12 8.57
CA ALA A 68 -11.68 2.42 9.60
C ALA A 68 -10.78 2.00 10.78
N SER A 69 -9.59 1.46 10.52
CA SER A 69 -8.65 1.03 11.56
C SER A 69 -8.10 2.22 12.35
N LYS A 70 -7.77 3.33 11.67
CA LYS A 70 -7.40 4.61 12.31
C LYS A 70 -8.51 5.13 13.23
N ASN A 71 -9.77 5.11 12.81
CA ASN A 71 -10.88 5.56 13.64
C ASN A 71 -11.16 4.62 14.83
N ILE A 72 -10.96 3.31 14.69
CA ILE A 72 -11.18 2.35 15.78
C ILE A 72 -10.06 2.43 16.84
N ARG A 73 -8.80 2.56 16.43
CA ARG A 73 -7.65 2.59 17.35
C ARG A 73 -7.30 3.98 17.86
N GLY A 74 -7.70 5.04 17.16
CA GLY A 74 -7.34 6.41 17.49
C GLY A 74 -5.84 6.71 17.36
N GLU A 75 -5.07 5.81 16.76
CA GLU A 75 -3.61 5.90 16.64
C GLU A 75 -3.19 5.64 15.19
N SER A 76 -2.16 6.36 14.73
CA SER A 76 -1.63 6.29 13.38
C SER A 76 -0.34 5.47 13.33
N ASP A 77 -0.50 4.15 13.47
CA ASP A 77 0.61 3.18 13.44
C ASP A 77 0.74 2.45 12.10
N PRO A 78 1.95 1.95 11.77
CA PRO A 78 2.19 1.05 10.63
C PRO A 78 1.29 -0.20 10.61
N LEU A 79 0.75 -0.61 11.77
CA LEU A 79 -0.19 -1.72 11.87
C LEU A 79 -1.49 -1.46 11.10
N ASN A 80 -1.92 -0.19 10.98
CA ASN A 80 -3.13 0.15 10.24
C ASN A 80 -2.97 -0.10 8.75
N ALA A 81 -1.82 0.29 8.16
CA ALA A 81 -1.49 -0.04 6.78
C ALA A 81 -1.24 -1.53 6.57
N GLY A 82 -0.69 -2.24 7.56
CA GLY A 82 -0.58 -3.69 7.51
C GLY A 82 -1.94 -4.40 7.40
N ILE A 83 -2.91 -4.00 8.22
CA ILE A 83 -4.29 -4.54 8.20
C ILE A 83 -4.99 -4.18 6.90
N ALA A 84 -4.90 -2.91 6.47
CA ALA A 84 -5.44 -2.45 5.20
C ALA A 84 -4.82 -3.19 4.00
N GLY A 85 -3.50 -3.41 4.05
CA GLY A 85 -2.74 -4.15 3.04
C GLY A 85 -3.15 -5.62 2.98
N CYS A 86 -3.40 -6.27 4.11
CA CYS A 86 -3.93 -7.63 4.14
C CYS A 86 -5.34 -7.70 3.52
N ALA A 87 -6.23 -6.76 3.86
CA ALA A 87 -7.58 -6.69 3.31
C ALA A 87 -7.56 -6.50 1.78
N ALA A 88 -6.71 -5.60 1.28
CA ALA A 88 -6.50 -5.41 -0.15
C ALA A 88 -5.86 -6.66 -0.82
N GLY A 89 -4.91 -7.33 -0.15
CA GLY A 89 -4.28 -8.56 -0.63
C GLY A 89 -5.25 -9.74 -0.76
N LEU A 90 -6.18 -9.86 0.18
CA LEU A 90 -7.29 -10.83 0.11
C LEU A 90 -8.12 -10.63 -1.16
N VAL A 91 -8.43 -9.38 -1.50
CA VAL A 91 -9.19 -9.02 -2.70
C VAL A 91 -8.43 -9.37 -3.98
N ALA A 92 -7.11 -9.16 -3.99
CA ALA A 92 -6.25 -9.59 -5.10
C ALA A 92 -6.31 -11.11 -5.31
N GLY A 93 -6.32 -11.88 -4.21
CA GLY A 93 -6.36 -13.34 -4.22
C GLY A 93 -7.72 -13.94 -4.60
N LEU A 94 -8.83 -13.21 -4.39
CA LEU A 94 -10.19 -13.71 -4.67
C LEU A 94 -10.36 -14.25 -6.09
N LYS A 95 -9.76 -13.57 -7.08
CA LYS A 95 -9.82 -13.99 -8.49
C LYS A 95 -9.24 -15.39 -8.74
N THR A 96 -8.37 -15.87 -7.87
CA THR A 96 -7.69 -17.16 -8.02
C THR A 96 -8.44 -18.34 -7.40
N HIS A 97 -9.56 -18.07 -6.69
CA HIS A 97 -10.39 -19.08 -6.00
C HIS A 97 -9.60 -20.05 -5.10
N SER A 98 -8.46 -19.60 -4.55
CA SER A 98 -7.58 -20.43 -3.74
C SER A 98 -7.27 -19.74 -2.42
N ILE A 99 -7.70 -20.35 -1.32
CA ILE A 99 -7.50 -19.83 0.05
C ILE A 99 -6.01 -19.65 0.34
N ALA A 100 -5.16 -20.58 -0.11
CA ALA A 100 -3.70 -20.47 0.08
C ALA A 100 -3.12 -19.21 -0.57
N LYS A 101 -3.55 -18.89 -1.80
CA LYS A 101 -3.11 -17.67 -2.51
C LYS A 101 -3.66 -16.41 -1.86
N MET A 102 -4.87 -16.47 -1.33
CA MET A 102 -5.48 -15.36 -0.58
C MET A 102 -4.69 -15.05 0.70
N CYS A 103 -4.35 -16.07 1.49
CA CYS A 103 -3.52 -15.91 2.68
C CYS A 103 -2.12 -15.41 2.33
N ALA A 104 -1.50 -15.96 1.28
CA ALA A 104 -0.19 -15.52 0.82
C ALA A 104 -0.20 -14.06 0.35
N ALA A 105 -1.25 -13.65 -0.37
CA ALA A 105 -1.41 -12.27 -0.83
C ALA A 105 -1.69 -11.30 0.33
N CYS A 106 -2.52 -11.68 1.31
CA CYS A 106 -2.72 -10.89 2.52
C CYS A 106 -1.40 -10.72 3.29
N ALA A 107 -0.67 -11.81 3.56
CA ALA A 107 0.57 -11.75 4.30
C ALA A 107 1.64 -10.94 3.55
N GLY A 108 1.80 -11.17 2.23
CA GLY A 108 2.77 -10.46 1.41
C GLY A 108 2.48 -8.97 1.30
N VAL A 109 1.25 -8.60 0.91
CA VAL A 109 0.88 -7.19 0.74
C VAL A 109 0.80 -6.49 2.10
N GLY A 110 0.23 -7.12 3.12
CA GLY A 110 0.16 -6.59 4.47
C GLY A 110 1.53 -6.35 5.09
N ALA A 111 2.46 -7.32 4.99
CA ALA A 111 3.83 -7.14 5.47
C ALA A 111 4.58 -6.05 4.70
N THR A 112 4.36 -5.95 3.38
CA THR A 112 4.99 -4.91 2.55
C THR A 112 4.50 -3.52 2.93
N MET A 113 3.20 -3.34 3.14
CA MET A 113 2.62 -2.05 3.55
C MET A 113 2.99 -1.68 4.99
N TYR A 114 3.01 -2.66 5.89
CA TYR A 114 3.54 -2.47 7.24
C TYR A 114 4.99 -1.99 7.20
N ALA A 115 5.85 -2.66 6.43
CA ALA A 115 7.25 -2.29 6.29
C ALA A 115 7.42 -0.92 5.63
N TYR A 116 6.57 -0.58 4.66
CA TYR A 116 6.60 0.72 3.98
C TYR A 116 6.30 1.87 4.94
N GLU A 117 5.26 1.77 5.77
CA GLU A 117 5.00 2.79 6.79
C GLU A 117 6.03 2.75 7.93
N ALA A 118 6.44 1.55 8.37
CA ALA A 118 7.44 1.41 9.43
C ALA A 118 8.83 1.95 9.02
N SER A 119 9.14 1.98 7.72
CA SER A 119 10.38 2.56 7.20
C SER A 119 10.33 4.08 7.01
N GLY A 120 9.18 4.71 7.29
CA GLY A 120 8.99 6.16 7.12
C GLY A 120 8.69 6.55 5.68
N GLU A 121 8.09 5.66 4.91
CA GLU A 121 7.70 5.89 3.51
C GLU A 121 8.93 6.32 2.65
N PHE A 122 8.69 7.12 1.59
CA PHE A 122 9.76 7.74 0.81
C PHE A 122 10.47 8.90 1.52
N LYS A 123 9.94 9.34 2.66
CA LYS A 123 10.44 10.48 3.44
C LYS A 123 11.53 10.04 4.44
N GLY A 124 11.64 8.73 4.65
CA GLY A 124 12.63 8.05 5.47
C GLY A 124 12.28 8.06 6.96
N LEU A 125 12.96 7.23 7.74
CA LEU A 125 12.80 7.07 9.21
C LEU A 125 12.96 8.36 10.03
N MET A 126 13.32 9.47 9.37
CA MET A 126 13.57 10.78 9.93
C MET A 126 12.39 11.76 9.71
N ASP A 127 11.33 11.39 9.00
CA ASP A 127 10.17 12.26 8.85
C ASP A 127 9.27 12.17 10.09
N GLY A 128 9.18 13.27 10.84
CA GLY A 128 8.40 13.35 12.10
C GLY A 128 9.23 13.42 13.39
N LYS A 129 10.52 13.01 13.39
CA LYS A 129 11.39 13.19 14.56
C LYS A 129 11.75 14.65 14.77
N THR A 130 11.63 15.12 16.01
CA THR A 130 12.07 16.46 16.43
C THR A 130 13.58 16.64 16.19
N GLN A 131 14.03 17.89 16.00
CA GLN A 131 15.45 18.20 15.71
C GLN A 131 16.42 17.66 16.79
N GLN A 132 15.96 17.39 18.01
CA GLN A 132 16.73 16.75 19.08
C GLN A 132 16.89 15.24 18.87
N GLU A 133 15.82 14.50 18.57
CA GLU A 133 15.91 13.05 18.30
C GLU A 133 16.74 12.73 17.06
N LYS A 134 16.71 13.58 16.03
CA LYS A 134 17.58 13.45 14.85
C LYS A 134 19.06 13.59 15.20
N LYS A 135 19.38 14.43 16.19
CA LYS A 135 20.75 14.62 16.69
C LYS A 135 21.18 13.43 17.54
N ASP A 136 20.36 12.95 18.46
CA ASP A 136 20.67 11.77 19.28
C ASP A 136 20.82 10.49 18.45
N TYR A 137 19.99 10.30 17.42
CA TYR A 137 20.13 9.19 16.50
C TYR A 137 21.42 9.30 15.69
N ARG A 138 21.78 10.50 15.23
CA ARG A 138 23.04 10.73 14.53
C ARG A 138 24.26 10.50 15.43
N ASP A 139 24.20 10.99 16.66
CA ASP A 139 25.30 10.86 17.63
C ASP A 139 25.48 9.42 18.10
N SER A 140 24.39 8.66 18.28
CA SER A 140 24.47 7.22 18.58
C SER A 140 25.05 6.41 17.41
N PHE A 141 24.74 6.77 16.17
CA PHE A 141 25.38 6.19 14.97
C PHE A 141 26.89 6.49 14.92
N PHE A 142 27.30 7.75 15.15
CA PHE A 142 28.73 8.12 15.13
C PHE A 142 29.53 7.57 16.32
N LYS A 143 28.89 7.34 17.48
CA LYS A 143 29.50 6.66 18.62
C LYS A 143 29.83 5.20 18.30
N GLY A 144 29.00 4.54 17.48
CA GLY A 144 29.28 3.21 16.95
C GLY A 144 30.46 3.19 15.98
N TYR A 145 30.58 4.21 15.11
CA TYR A 145 31.70 4.34 14.16
C TYR A 145 33.04 4.56 14.86
N LYS A 146 33.11 5.49 15.84
CA LYS A 146 34.34 5.72 16.63
C LYS A 146 34.81 4.48 17.38
N LYS A 147 33.87 3.64 17.86
CA LYS A 147 34.21 2.39 18.53
C LYS A 147 34.79 1.33 17.58
N ALA A 148 34.43 1.38 16.30
CA ALA A 148 34.98 0.49 15.27
C ALA A 148 36.37 0.95 14.79
N GLU A 149 36.63 2.26 14.79
CA GLU A 149 37.93 2.84 14.46
C GLU A 149 38.97 2.61 15.56
N GLU A 150 38.55 2.59 16.84
CA GLU A 150 39.43 2.31 18.00
C GLU A 150 39.78 0.81 18.17
N GLN A 151 39.21 -0.06 17.33
CA GLN A 151 39.46 -1.51 17.31
C GLN A 151 40.20 -1.98 16.05
N ALA A 152 40.62 -1.05 15.17
CA ALA A 152 41.48 -1.29 14.01
C ALA A 152 42.91 -0.78 14.28
#